data_AF-A0A526ZE52-F1
#
_entry.id   AF-A0A526ZE52-F1
#
_cell.length_a   1.000
_cell.length_b   1.000
_cell.length_c   1.000
_cell.angle_alpha   90.00
_cell.angle_beta   90.00
_cell.angle_gamma   90.00
#
_symmetry.space_group_name_H-M   'P 1'
#
loop_
_entity.id
_entity.type
_entity.pdbx_description
1 polymer ?
#
loop_
_entity_poly.entity_id
_entity_poly.type
_entity_poly.pdbx_seq_one_letter_code
_entity_poly.pdbx_strand_id
1 'polypeptide(L)'
;MTTTFFLIRHAAHDNVGDYLAGRMAGVCLGETGRAQASRLASHMAPRPLAAICCSPRERTMETAKPIAIACNREKITIRQELDEIDFGAWSG
;
A
#
# COMPACT_ATOMS: atom_id res chain seq x y z
N MET A 1 3.69 -22.47 16.96
CA MET A 1 4.14 -21.09 16.70
C MET A 1 2.96 -20.30 16.14
N THR A 2 2.87 -19.01 16.43
CA THR A 2 1.84 -18.11 15.90
C THR A 2 2.48 -17.06 15.01
N THR A 3 1.74 -16.62 13.99
CA THR A 3 2.17 -15.55 13.08
C THR A 3 1.03 -14.55 12.96
N THR A 4 1.34 -13.28 13.18
CA THR A 4 0.36 -12.19 13.04
C THR A 4 0.56 -11.51 11.69
N PHE A 5 -0.53 -11.37 10.94
CA PHE A 5 -0.54 -10.62 9.70
C PHE A 5 -1.25 -9.29 9.90
N PHE A 6 -0.63 -8.20 9.45
CA PHE A 6 -1.25 -6.90 9.36
C PHE A 6 -1.69 -6.67 7.91
N LEU A 7 -3.00 -6.61 7.69
CA LEU A 7 -3.59 -6.35 6.37
C LEU A 7 -3.90 -4.87 6.25
N ILE A 8 -3.27 -4.21 5.29
CA ILE A 8 -3.33 -2.76 5.11
C ILE A 8 -3.79 -2.48 3.68
N ARG A 9 -4.93 -1.82 3.53
CA ARG A 9 -5.32 -1.22 2.25
C ARG A 9 -4.41 -0.01 1.98
N HIS A 10 -4.07 0.25 0.71
CA HIS A 10 -3.34 1.47 0.37
C HIS A 10 -4.07 2.72 0.88
N ALA A 11 -3.30 3.77 1.18
CA ALA A 11 -3.85 5.07 1.53
C ALA A 11 -4.57 5.72 0.34
N ALA A 12 -5.28 6.82 0.58
CA ALA A 12 -6.11 7.46 -0.44
C ALA A 12 -5.31 7.97 -1.65
N HIS A 13 -5.87 7.83 -2.85
CA HIS A 13 -5.52 8.65 -4.01
C HIS A 13 -6.53 9.78 -4.18
N ASP A 14 -6.29 10.75 -5.07
CA ASP A 14 -7.15 11.93 -5.18
C ASP A 14 -8.55 11.62 -5.76
N ASN A 15 -8.64 10.66 -6.69
CA ASN A 15 -9.88 10.36 -7.43
C ASN A 15 -10.69 9.18 -6.83
N VAL A 16 -10.69 9.02 -5.50
CA VAL A 16 -11.42 7.90 -4.86
C VAL A 16 -12.92 8.11 -5.03
N GLY A 17 -13.59 7.15 -5.68
CA GLY A 17 -15.04 7.17 -5.90
C GLY A 17 -15.46 7.70 -7.26
N ASP A 18 -14.54 8.30 -8.02
CA ASP A 18 -14.83 8.82 -9.36
C ASP A 18 -14.81 7.72 -10.44
N TYR A 19 -13.91 6.73 -10.28
CA TYR A 19 -13.75 5.64 -11.24
C TYR A 19 -13.20 4.35 -10.62
N LEU A 20 -13.24 3.26 -11.40
CA LEU A 20 -12.71 1.95 -11.01
C LEU A 20 -11.24 1.82 -11.37
N ALA A 21 -10.36 2.27 -10.46
CA ALA A 21 -8.92 2.28 -10.71
C ALA A 21 -8.31 0.91 -11.01
N GLY A 22 -8.76 -0.17 -10.35
CA GLY A 22 -8.25 -1.53 -10.60
C GLY A 22 -6.72 -1.60 -10.71
N ARG A 23 -6.26 -2.13 -11.85
CA ARG A 23 -4.84 -2.27 -12.24
C ARG A 23 -4.31 -1.13 -13.11
N MET A 24 -5.01 0.00 -13.20
CA MET A 24 -4.50 1.18 -13.91
C MET A 24 -3.15 1.61 -13.37
N ALA A 25 -2.22 1.90 -14.27
CA ALA A 25 -0.93 2.50 -13.95
C ALA A 25 -1.10 3.99 -13.63
N GLY A 26 -0.16 4.55 -12.89
CA GLY A 26 -0.14 5.99 -12.58
C GLY A 26 -1.15 6.45 -11.53
N VAL A 27 -1.85 5.53 -10.86
CA VAL A 27 -2.70 5.86 -9.70
C VAL A 27 -1.83 5.88 -8.44
N CYS A 28 -1.34 7.07 -8.10
CA CYS A 28 -0.52 7.34 -6.92
C CYS A 28 -1.35 7.90 -5.76
N LEU A 29 -0.76 7.94 -4.57
CA LEU A 29 -1.38 8.56 -3.39
C LEU A 29 -1.55 10.07 -3.60
N GLY A 30 -2.69 10.55 -3.11
CA GLY A 30 -3.00 11.97 -3.00
C GLY A 30 -2.28 12.61 -1.80
N GLU A 31 -2.49 13.90 -1.59
CA GLU A 31 -1.92 14.59 -0.42
C GLU A 31 -2.41 13.97 0.90
N THR A 32 -3.73 13.77 1.01
CA THR A 32 -4.33 13.08 2.16
C THR A 32 -3.77 11.65 2.31
N GLY A 33 -3.55 10.94 1.21
CA GLY A 33 -2.98 9.60 1.23
C GLY A 33 -1.55 9.56 1.77
N ARG A 34 -0.71 10.50 1.36
CA ARG A 34 0.66 10.62 1.88
C ARG A 34 0.66 10.92 3.38
N ALA A 35 -0.24 11.77 3.86
CA ALA A 35 -0.41 12.03 5.29
C ALA A 35 -0.88 10.79 6.07
N GLN A 36 -1.84 10.03 5.50
CA GLN A 36 -2.29 8.75 6.07
C GLN A 36 -1.15 7.74 6.16
N ALA A 37 -0.36 7.57 5.10
CA ALA A 37 0.78 6.65 5.07
C ALA A 37 1.85 7.02 6.11
N SER A 38 2.14 8.31 6.28
CA SER A 38 3.06 8.81 7.31
C SER A 38 2.56 8.49 8.72
N ARG A 39 1.28 8.79 9.02
CA ARG A 39 0.68 8.46 10.32
C ARG A 39 0.68 6.95 10.60
N LEU A 40 0.39 6.15 9.59
CA LEU A 40 0.42 4.70 9.70
C LEU A 40 1.84 4.19 9.99
N ALA A 41 2.86 4.75 9.34
CA ALA A 41 4.25 4.42 9.62
C ALA A 41 4.64 4.69 11.08
N SER A 42 4.29 5.87 11.61
CA SER A 42 4.52 6.20 13.03
C SER A 42 3.81 5.22 13.96
N HIS A 43 2.59 4.83 13.63
CA HIS A 43 1.87 3.83 14.39
C HIS A 43 2.57 2.48 14.35
N MET A 44 3.09 2.04 13.19
CA MET A 44 3.74 0.75 12.99
C MET A 44 5.16 0.64 13.55
N ALA A 45 5.89 1.75 13.66
CA ALA A 45 7.30 1.79 14.06
C ALA A 45 7.68 0.95 15.30
N PRO A 46 6.88 0.88 16.39
CA PRO A 46 7.23 0.10 17.57
C PRO A 46 7.09 -1.42 17.38
N ARG A 47 6.52 -1.89 16.26
CA ARG A 47 6.18 -3.31 16.06
C ARG A 47 7.33 -4.07 15.42
N PRO A 48 7.64 -5.29 15.88
CA PRO A 48 8.62 -6.15 15.21
C PRO A 48 8.02 -6.76 13.94
N LEU A 49 8.37 -6.22 12.77
CA LEU A 49 7.97 -6.78 11.48
C LEU A 49 9.08 -7.67 10.91
N ALA A 50 8.74 -8.93 10.63
CA ALA A 50 9.66 -9.86 9.97
C ALA A 50 9.77 -9.58 8.46
N ALA A 51 8.67 -9.16 7.82
CA ALA A 51 8.62 -8.89 6.39
C ALA A 51 7.54 -7.84 6.06
N ILE A 52 7.72 -7.16 4.93
CA ILE A 52 6.69 -6.30 4.32
C ILE A 52 6.50 -6.77 2.88
N CYS A 53 5.24 -7.04 2.53
CA CYS A 53 4.83 -7.37 1.17
C CYS A 53 3.81 -6.35 0.69
N CYS A 54 3.79 -6.04 -0.60
CA CYS A 54 2.75 -5.22 -1.22
C CYS A 54 2.39 -5.75 -2.61
N SER A 55 1.28 -5.24 -3.16
CA SER A 55 0.92 -5.45 -4.56
C SER A 55 1.91 -4.75 -5.51
N PRO A 56 1.85 -5.00 -6.82
CA PRO A 56 2.63 -4.23 -7.79
C PRO A 56 2.15 -2.78 -7.98
N ARG A 57 0.99 -2.38 -7.42
CA ARG A 57 0.42 -1.03 -7.63
C ARG A 57 1.20 0.06 -6.91
N GLU A 58 1.39 1.20 -7.58
CA GLU A 58 2.12 2.38 -7.11
C GLU A 58 1.59 2.89 -5.77
N ARG A 59 0.26 3.08 -5.65
CA ARG A 59 -0.40 3.46 -4.38
C ARG A 59 -0.10 2.52 -3.20
N THR A 60 0.05 1.21 -3.44
CA THR A 60 0.42 0.27 -2.37
C THR A 60 1.90 0.39 -1.99
N MET A 61 2.78 0.58 -2.97
CA MET A 61 4.21 0.80 -2.75
C MET A 61 4.46 2.12 -2.00
N GLU A 62 3.77 3.19 -2.37
CA GLU A 62 3.83 4.50 -1.69
C GLU A 62 3.29 4.45 -0.25
N THR A 63 2.32 3.56 0.03
CA THR A 63 1.86 3.31 1.39
C THR A 63 2.88 2.50 2.21
N ALA A 64 3.52 1.50 1.59
CA ALA A 64 4.45 0.59 2.25
C ALA A 64 5.82 1.22 2.55
N LYS A 65 6.32 2.12 1.69
CA LYS A 65 7.62 2.77 1.83
C LYS A 65 7.83 3.48 3.19
N PRO A 66 6.93 4.38 3.64
CA PRO A 66 7.07 5.00 4.95
C PRO A 66 7.10 3.98 6.10
N ILE A 67 6.28 2.92 6.01
CA ILE A 67 6.24 1.85 7.03
C ILE A 67 7.58 1.11 7.08
N ALA A 68 8.15 0.78 5.92
CA ALA A 68 9.43 0.10 5.84
C ALA A 68 10.56 0.92 6.45
N ILE A 69 10.61 2.23 6.16
CA ILE A 69 11.57 3.16 6.77
C ILE A 69 11.39 3.18 8.29
N ALA A 70 10.17 3.39 8.78
CA ALA A 70 9.90 3.49 10.22
C ALA A 70 10.17 2.18 11.00
N CYS A 71 10.06 1.03 10.33
CA CYS A 71 10.31 -0.29 10.93
C CYS A 71 11.72 -0.84 10.64
N ASN A 72 12.63 -0.01 10.10
CA ASN A 72 13.99 -0.39 9.68
C ASN A 72 14.00 -1.66 8.80
N ARG A 73 13.17 -1.68 7.76
CA ARG A 73 13.10 -2.76 6.77
C ARG A 73 13.67 -2.28 5.44
N GLU A 74 14.75 -2.91 5.00
CA GLU A 74 15.42 -2.56 3.75
C GLU A 74 14.67 -3.03 2.51
N LYS A 75 13.82 -4.05 2.64
CA LYS A 75 13.14 -4.70 1.51
C LYS A 75 11.64 -4.73 1.69
N ILE A 76 10.94 -4.25 0.66
CA ILE A 76 9.52 -4.51 0.42
C ILE A 76 9.45 -5.53 -0.71
N THR A 77 8.74 -6.62 -0.50
CA THR A 77 8.59 -7.66 -1.53
C THR A 77 7.29 -7.49 -2.29
N ILE A 78 7.37 -7.32 -3.61
CA ILE A 78 6.18 -7.28 -4.47
C ILE A 78 5.61 -8.70 -4.61
N ARG A 79 4.30 -8.82 -4.46
CA ARG A 79 3.52 -10.05 -4.63
C ARG A 79 2.43 -9.79 -5.65
N GLN A 80 2.48 -10.51 -6.77
CA GLN A 80 1.48 -10.40 -7.85
C GLN A 80 0.12 -10.94 -7.39
N GLU A 81 0.13 -11.85 -6.41
CA GLU A 81 -1.05 -12.45 -5.80
C GLU A 81 -1.85 -11.44 -4.95
N LEU A 82 -1.24 -10.30 -4.61
CA LEU A 82 -1.89 -9.19 -3.88
C LEU A 82 -2.36 -8.07 -4.82
N ASP A 83 -2.29 -8.27 -6.14
CA ASP A 83 -2.72 -7.25 -7.09
C ASP A 83 -4.21 -6.96 -6.99
N GLU A 84 -4.60 -5.76 -7.42
CA GLU A 84 -5.98 -5.33 -7.46
C GLU A 84 -6.79 -6.16 -8.46
N ILE A 85 -8.11 -6.12 -8.30
CA ILE A 85 -9.05 -6.62 -9.30
C ILE A 85 -8.77 -5.96 -10.66
N ASP A 86 -8.72 -6.81 -11.69
CA ASP A 86 -8.67 -6.37 -13.07
C ASP A 86 -10.09 -6.13 -13.57
N PHE A 87 -10.48 -4.86 -13.66
CA PHE A 87 -11.79 -4.48 -14.18
C PHE A 87 -11.83 -4.44 -15.72
N GLY A 88 -10.70 -4.70 -16.40
CA GLY A 88 -10.63 -4.70 -17.86
C GLY A 88 -11.13 -3.40 -18.48
N ALA A 89 -12.12 -3.51 -19.38
CA ALA A 89 -12.70 -2.36 -20.08
C ALA A 89 -13.49 -1.38 -19.17
N TRP A 90 -13.69 -1.74 -17.90
CA TRP A 90 -14.40 -0.90 -16.93
C TRP A 90 -13.44 -0.05 -16.08
N SER A 91 -12.14 -0.15 -16.33
CA SER A 91 -11.15 0.73 -15.71
C SER A 91 -11.11 2.11 -16.36
N GLY A 92 -10.99 3.13 -15.52
CA GLY A 92 -11.11 4.54 -15.89
C GLY A 92 -12.52 5.06 -15.65
#